data_AF-A0A497L3Y4-F1
#
_entry.id   AF-A0A497L3Y4-F1
#
_cell.length_a   1.000
_cell.length_b   1.000
_cell.length_c   1.000
_cell.angle_alpha   90.00
_cell.angle_beta   90.00
_cell.angle_gamma   90.00
#
_symmetry.space_group_name_H-M   'P 1'
#
loop_
_entity.id
_entity.type
_entity.pdbx_description
1 polymer ?
#
loop_
_entity_poly.entity_id
_entity_poly.type
_entity_poly.pdbx_seq_one_letter_code
_entity_poly.pdbx_strand_id
1 'polypeptide(L)'
;MAEQIPTILVGRKPAMNYVAAVAMQFNAGSTKVALKARGRAISTAVTVAEIVKRMMAGVSVEKIDIGTEMVGDPPRPVSSIEIILTRSA
;
A
#
# COMPACT_ATOMS: atom_id res chain seq x y z
N MET A 1 -23.12 -0.82 -1.30
CA MET A 1 -22.14 -1.82 -0.82
C MET A 1 -20.80 -1.12 -0.78
N ALA A 2 -20.09 -1.12 0.36
CA ALA A 2 -18.77 -0.52 0.41
C ALA A 2 -17.83 -1.33 -0.48
N GLU A 3 -17.33 -0.72 -1.55
CA GLU A 3 -16.36 -1.35 -2.44
C GLU A 3 -15.09 -1.66 -1.64
N GLN A 4 -14.82 -2.96 -1.46
CA GLN A 4 -13.78 -3.41 -0.55
C GLN A 4 -12.44 -3.31 -1.28
N ILE A 5 -11.68 -2.24 -1.00
CA ILE A 5 -10.39 -1.99 -1.67
C ILE A 5 -9.40 -3.09 -1.23
N PRO A 6 -8.83 -3.89 -2.17
CA PRO A 6 -7.81 -4.87 -1.85
C PRO A 6 -6.64 -4.22 -1.13
N THR A 7 -6.30 -4.78 0.04
CA THR A 7 -5.29 -4.21 0.93
C THR A 7 -4.06 -5.12 1.01
N ILE A 8 -2.88 -4.53 0.80
CA ILE A 8 -1.58 -5.20 0.93
C ILE A 8 -0.86 -4.62 2.14
N LEU A 9 -0.56 -5.51 3.11
CA LEU A 9 0.19 -5.17 4.31
C LEU A 9 1.70 -5.23 4.03
N VAL A 10 2.37 -4.09 4.08
CA VAL A 10 3.80 -3.98 3.84
C VAL A 10 4.57 -4.18 5.15
N GLY A 11 5.57 -5.05 5.10
CA GLY A 11 6.36 -5.47 6.24
C GLY A 11 7.83 -5.64 5.88
N ARG A 12 8.40 -6.81 6.19
CA ARG A 12 9.84 -7.08 6.07
C ARG A 12 10.25 -7.80 4.77
N LYS A 13 9.32 -8.13 3.88
CA LYS A 13 9.68 -8.77 2.60
C LYS A 13 10.37 -7.74 1.68
N PRO A 14 11.17 -8.17 0.70
CA PRO A 14 11.71 -7.26 -0.32
C PRO A 14 10.59 -6.49 -1.05
N ALA A 15 10.87 -5.24 -1.43
CA ALA A 15 9.89 -4.35 -2.07
C ALA A 15 9.21 -4.98 -3.31
N MET A 16 9.99 -5.69 -4.14
CA MET A 16 9.47 -6.32 -5.37
C MET A 16 8.37 -7.35 -5.12
N ASN A 17 8.36 -8.02 -3.96
CA ASN A 17 7.30 -8.97 -3.62
C ASN A 17 5.95 -8.25 -3.45
N TYR A 18 5.96 -7.04 -2.91
CA TYR A 18 4.76 -6.22 -2.76
C TYR A 18 4.35 -5.58 -4.09
N VAL A 19 5.30 -5.17 -4.93
CA VAL A 19 5.04 -4.69 -6.29
C VAL A 19 4.31 -5.76 -7.11
N ALA A 20 4.78 -7.02 -7.05
CA ALA A 20 4.13 -8.14 -7.72
C ALA A 20 2.68 -8.35 -7.21
N ALA A 21 2.46 -8.24 -5.89
CA ALA A 21 1.12 -8.35 -5.32
C ALA A 21 0.18 -7.22 -5.80
N VAL A 22 0.67 -5.98 -5.91
CA VAL A 22 -0.09 -4.85 -6.47
C VAL A 22 -0.45 -5.11 -7.93
N ALA A 23 0.52 -5.56 -8.73
CA ALA A 23 0.30 -5.86 -10.15
C ALA A 23 -0.74 -6.99 -10.33
N MET A 24 -0.70 -8.03 -9.49
CA MET A 24 -1.72 -9.09 -9.51
C MET A 24 -3.12 -8.55 -9.24
N GLN A 25 -3.30 -7.64 -8.28
CA GLN A 25 -4.60 -7.05 -7.97
C GLN A 25 -5.16 -6.21 -9.13
N PHE A 26 -4.31 -5.38 -9.74
CA PHE A 26 -4.71 -4.59 -10.91
C PHE A 26 -5.00 -5.49 -12.13
N ASN A 27 -4.23 -6.55 -12.35
CA ASN A 27 -4.47 -7.50 -13.43
C ASN A 27 -5.72 -8.37 -13.20
N ALA A 28 -6.12 -8.57 -11.94
CA ALA A 28 -7.37 -9.22 -11.56
C ALA A 28 -8.61 -8.31 -11.71
N GLY A 29 -8.43 -7.07 -12.19
CA GLY A 29 -9.52 -6.13 -12.47
C GLY A 29 -9.83 -5.14 -11.36
N SER A 30 -9.03 -5.10 -10.28
CA SER A 30 -9.18 -4.07 -9.25
C SER A 30 -8.85 -2.70 -9.83
N THR A 31 -9.67 -1.68 -9.56
CA THR A 31 -9.39 -0.30 -9.95
C THR A 31 -8.53 0.43 -8.92
N LYS A 32 -8.56 -0.05 -7.66
CA LYS A 32 -7.82 0.51 -6.53
C LYS A 32 -7.10 -0.57 -5.74
N VAL A 33 -5.97 -0.22 -5.13
CA VAL A 33 -5.21 -1.07 -4.20
C VAL A 33 -4.67 -0.21 -3.06
N ALA A 34 -4.87 -0.65 -1.82
CA ALA A 34 -4.36 0.02 -0.63
C ALA A 34 -3.04 -0.63 -0.16
N LEU A 35 -2.00 0.17 0.02
CA LEU A 35 -0.76 -0.23 0.69
C LEU A 35 -0.79 0.30 2.12
N LYS A 36 -0.82 -0.59 3.11
CA LYS A 36 -0.79 -0.20 4.53
C LYS A 36 0.52 -0.63 5.17
N ALA A 37 1.13 0.28 5.92
CA ALA A 37 2.38 0.02 6.61
C ALA A 37 2.48 0.82 7.91
N ARG A 38 3.40 0.40 8.78
CA ARG A 38 3.69 1.10 10.03
C ARG A 38 5.16 1.06 10.38
N GLY A 39 5.61 2.07 11.13
CA GLY A 39 6.99 2.24 11.55
C GLY A 39 7.97 2.16 10.37
N ARG A 40 9.01 1.34 10.51
CA ARG A 40 10.07 1.21 9.49
C ARG A 40 9.59 0.70 8.14
N ALA A 41 8.42 0.08 8.05
CA ALA A 41 7.88 -0.42 6.78
C ALA A 41 7.27 0.70 5.91
N ILE A 42 7.07 1.91 6.45
CA ILE A 42 6.54 3.06 5.72
C ILE A 42 7.41 3.38 4.50
N SER A 43 8.74 3.40 4.66
CA SER A 43 9.65 3.66 3.54
C SER A 43 9.50 2.62 2.44
N THR A 44 9.31 1.34 2.80
CA THR A 44 9.07 0.27 1.82
C THR A 44 7.74 0.47 1.10
N ALA A 45 6.68 0.88 1.78
CA ALA A 45 5.37 1.13 1.15
C ALA A 45 5.44 2.27 0.13
N VAL A 46 6.15 3.35 0.47
CA VAL A 46 6.39 4.47 -0.45
C VAL A 46 7.22 4.01 -1.66
N THR A 47 8.30 3.24 -1.44
CA THR A 47 9.11 2.68 -2.52
C THR A 47 8.27 1.79 -3.45
N VAL A 48 7.40 0.94 -2.90
CA VAL A 48 6.49 0.09 -3.69
C VAL A 48 5.54 0.93 -4.53
N ALA A 49 4.92 1.96 -3.96
CA ALA A 49 4.03 2.87 -4.68
C ALA A 49 4.75 3.55 -5.86
N GLU A 50 5.96 4.05 -5.65
CA GLU A 50 6.76 4.70 -6.70
C GLU A 50 7.20 3.72 -7.80
N ILE A 51 7.62 2.50 -7.45
CA ILE A 51 7.97 1.47 -8.44
C ILE A 51 6.75 1.10 -9.30
N VAL A 52 5.58 0.88 -8.67
CA VAL A 52 4.36 0.51 -9.40
C VAL A 52 3.98 1.60 -10.40
N LYS A 53 4.00 2.88 -10.00
CA LYS A 53 3.71 4.02 -10.90
C LYS A 53 4.67 4.09 -12.10
N ARG A 54 5.94 3.73 -11.91
CA ARG A 54 6.94 3.73 -12.99
C ARG A 54 6.79 2.53 -13.92
N MET A 55 6.41 1.36 -13.38
CA MET A 55 6.31 0.11 -14.13
C MET A 55 4.97 -0.05 -14.86
N MET A 56 3.89 0.51 -14.32
CA MET A 56 2.53 0.31 -14.81
C MET A 56 1.94 1.65 -15.28
N ALA A 57 1.64 1.73 -16.57
CA ALA A 57 0.94 2.89 -17.14
C ALA A 57 -0.46 3.06 -16.52
N GLY A 58 -0.88 4.31 -16.35
CA GLY A 58 -2.21 4.65 -15.83
C GLY A 58 -2.37 4.49 -14.30
N VAL A 59 -1.32 4.06 -13.58
CA VAL A 59 -1.36 4.00 -12.11
C VAL A 59 -0.93 5.33 -11.49
N SER A 60 -1.71 5.83 -10.54
CA SER A 60 -1.44 7.05 -9.78
C SER A 60 -1.77 6.89 -8.29
N VAL A 61 -1.28 7.80 -7.45
CA VAL A 61 -1.68 7.87 -6.04
C VAL A 61 -2.99 8.66 -5.95
N GLU A 62 -4.04 8.05 -5.44
CA GLU A 62 -5.32 8.71 -5.20
C GLU A 62 -5.32 9.45 -3.86
N LYS A 63 -4.86 8.77 -2.80
CA LYS A 63 -4.91 9.29 -1.44
C LYS A 63 -3.76 8.74 -0.60
N ILE A 64 -3.27 9.56 0.33
CA ILE A 64 -2.33 9.15 1.38
C ILE A 64 -2.93 9.57 2.71
N ASP A 65 -3.13 8.61 3.60
CA ASP A 65 -3.53 8.85 4.97
C ASP A 65 -2.36 8.47 5.91
N ILE A 66 -2.08 9.31 6.89
CA ILE A 66 -1.07 9.07 7.93
C ILE A 66 -1.75 9.04 9.29
N GLY A 67 -1.22 8.23 10.19
CA GLY A 67 -1.80 8.06 11.52
C GLY A 67 -0.80 7.53 12.54
N THR A 68 -1.36 7.13 13.68
CA THR A 68 -0.65 6.43 14.74
C THR A 68 -1.47 5.21 15.16
N GLU A 69 -0.85 4.04 15.17
CA GLU A 69 -1.42 2.80 15.68
C GLU A 69 -0.79 2.46 17.04
N MET A 70 -1.60 1.95 17.97
CA MET A 70 -1.10 1.40 19.24
C MET A 70 -0.77 -0.09 19.04
N VAL A 71 0.49 -0.47 19.24
CA VAL A 71 0.99 -1.82 18.95
C VAL A 71 1.73 -2.40 20.14
N GLY A 72 1.54 -3.71 20.37
CA GLY A 72 2.24 -4.47 21.41
C GLY A 72 1.50 -4.49 22.74
N ASP A 73 2.14 -5.10 23.74
CA ASP A 73 1.69 -5.15 25.13
C ASP A 73 2.92 -4.95 26.05
N PRO A 74 3.04 -3.83 26.78
CA PRO A 74 2.09 -2.72 26.83
C PRO A 74 2.00 -1.94 25.51
N PRO A 75 0.86 -1.28 25.21
CA PRO A 75 0.65 -0.59 23.94
C PRO A 75 1.61 0.58 23.73
N ARG A 76 2.22 0.64 22.54
CA ARG A 76 3.15 1.71 22.16
C ARG A 76 2.68 2.40 20.88
N PRO A 77 2.74 3.74 20.77
CA PRO A 77 2.37 4.44 19.55
C PRO A 77 3.41 4.18 18.45
N VAL A 78 2.92 3.85 17.25
CA VAL A 78 3.73 3.63 16.05
C VAL A 78 3.09 4.37 14.88
N SER A 79 3.84 5.21 14.18
CA SER A 79 3.33 5.89 12.98
C SER A 79 2.85 4.88 11.94
N SER A 80 1.73 5.17 11.28
CA SER A 80 1.14 4.37 10.21
C SER A 80 0.93 5.19 8.95
N ILE A 81 0.89 4.51 7.81
CA ILE A 81 0.57 5.08 6.50
C ILE A 81 -0.37 4.14 5.75
N GLU A 82 -1.32 4.73 5.03
CA GLU A 82 -2.12 4.08 4.00
C GLU A 82 -1.96 4.87 2.70
N ILE A 83 -1.58 4.17 1.62
CA ILE A 83 -1.44 4.75 0.28
C ILE A 83 -2.45 4.04 -0.62
N ILE A 84 -3.43 4.77 -1.15
CA ILE A 84 -4.39 4.25 -2.12
C ILE A 84 -3.83 4.53 -3.52
N LEU A 85 -3.50 3.46 -4.23
CA LEU A 85 -3.17 3.51 -5.65
C LEU A 85 -4.44 3.28 -6.46
N THR A 86 -4.61 4.04 -7.53
CA THR A 86 -5.69 3.88 -8.50
C THR A 86 -5.12 3.68 -9.90
N ARG A 87 -5.76 2.82 -10.70
CA ARG A 87 -5.42 2.62 -12.11
C ARG A 87 -6.57 3.14 -12.96
N SER A 88 -6.29 4.21 -13.71
CA SER A 88 -7.19 4.65 -14.77
C SER A 88 -7.10 3.62 -15.89
N ALA A 89 -8.25 3.08 -16.31
CA ALA A 89 -8.33 2.18 -17.46
C ALA A 89 -7.92 2.89 -18.76
#